data_AF-A0A3M1QTQ2-F1
#
_entry.id   AF-A0A3M1QTQ2-F1
#
_cell.length_a   1.000
_cell.length_b   1.000
_cell.length_c   1.000
_cell.angle_alpha   90.00
_cell.angle_beta   90.00
_cell.angle_gamma   90.00
#
_symmetry.space_group_name_H-M   'P 1'
#
loop_
_entity.id
_entity.type
_entity.pdbx_description
1 polymer ?
#
loop_
_entity_poly.entity_id
_entity_poly.type
_entity_poly.pdbx_seq_one_letter_code
_entity_poly.pdbx_strand_id
1 'polypeptide(L)'
;MNPPNLPMAACRFLPGQIVYHVRYHYRGVVAMVDPSCQADEAWYRRNRTQPDRNQPWYHVLVDGSEQTTYVAEENLVPARDRSRIRHRLVHRFFSLYANGRYYQGITLN
;
A
#
# COMPACT_ATOMS: atom_id res chain seq x y z
N MET A 1 32.20 11.30 -0.81
CA MET A 1 31.10 11.50 -1.78
C MET A 1 29.81 11.23 -1.04
N ASN A 2 28.98 12.24 -0.82
CA ASN A 2 27.65 12.05 -0.25
C ASN A 2 26.73 11.42 -1.31
N PRO A 3 25.84 10.48 -0.95
CA PRO A 3 24.83 9.99 -1.88
C PRO A 3 23.90 11.16 -2.26
N PRO A 4 23.35 11.18 -3.48
CA PRO A 4 22.49 12.26 -3.94
C PRO A 4 21.24 12.34 -3.05
N ASN A 5 21.06 13.52 -2.47
CA ASN A 5 19.93 13.93 -1.67
C ASN A 5 18.69 14.08 -2.58
N LEU A 6 17.93 13.00 -2.77
CA LEU A 6 16.53 13.08 -3.16
C LEU A 6 15.73 13.25 -1.87
N PRO A 7 14.90 14.31 -1.69
CA PRO A 7 13.91 14.29 -0.66
C PRO A 7 12.94 13.17 -1.01
N MET A 8 13.16 11.98 -0.44
CA MET A 8 12.15 10.95 -0.38
C MET A 8 10.96 11.61 0.29
N ALA A 9 9.88 11.86 -0.44
CA ALA A 9 8.60 12.15 0.19
C ALA A 9 8.37 10.99 1.16
N ALA A 10 8.52 11.24 2.46
CA ALA A 10 8.47 10.19 3.46
C ALA A 10 7.13 9.47 3.31
N CYS A 11 7.17 8.19 2.89
CA CYS A 11 5.96 7.42 2.66
C CYS A 11 5.10 7.47 3.93
N ARG A 12 3.87 7.95 3.82
CA ARG A 12 2.93 8.05 4.95
C ARG A 12 2.53 6.68 5.46
N PHE A 13 2.61 5.66 4.61
CA PHE A 13 2.26 4.29 4.95
C PHE A 13 3.41 3.32 4.65
N LEU A 14 3.47 2.26 5.42
CA LEU A 14 4.47 1.21 5.36
C LEU A 14 3.79 -0.15 5.20
N PRO A 15 4.48 -1.14 4.60
CA PRO A 15 3.97 -2.51 4.51
C PRO A 15 3.44 -3.05 5.84
N GLY A 16 2.25 -3.63 5.79
CA GLY A 16 1.54 -4.20 6.91
C GLY A 16 0.61 -3.25 7.65
N GLN A 17 0.62 -1.94 7.35
CA GLN A 17 -0.39 -1.01 7.87
C GLN A 17 -1.74 -1.19 7.20
N ILE A 18 -2.80 -1.05 7.98
CA ILE A 18 -4.18 -1.07 7.48
C ILE A 18 -4.59 0.35 7.13
N VAL A 19 -4.98 0.53 5.87
CA VAL A 19 -5.36 1.80 5.26
C VAL A 19 -6.80 1.76 4.78
N TYR A 20 -7.36 2.94 4.54
CA TYR A 20 -8.69 3.13 3.99
C TYR A 20 -8.62 4.05 2.79
N HIS A 21 -9.29 3.66 1.70
CA HIS A 21 -9.35 4.44 0.48
C HIS A 21 -10.49 5.45 0.56
N VAL A 22 -10.18 6.76 0.57
CA VAL A 22 -11.16 7.82 0.85
C VAL A 22 -12.28 7.91 -0.19
N ARG A 23 -11.96 7.66 -1.47
CA ARG A 23 -12.92 7.75 -2.58
C ARG A 23 -13.75 6.50 -2.83
N TYR A 24 -13.17 5.31 -2.62
CA TYR A 24 -13.80 4.02 -2.96
C TYR A 24 -14.21 3.22 -1.72
N HIS A 25 -14.01 3.80 -0.54
CA HIS A 25 -14.57 3.35 0.72
C HIS A 25 -14.23 1.91 1.14
N TYR A 26 -13.10 1.38 0.67
CA TYR A 26 -12.59 0.08 1.10
C TYR A 26 -11.42 0.24 2.07
N ARG A 27 -11.22 -0.75 2.94
CA ARG A 27 -9.98 -0.91 3.69
C ARG A 27 -9.11 -1.98 3.04
N GLY A 28 -7.81 -1.89 3.27
CA GLY A 28 -6.86 -2.92 2.90
C GLY A 28 -5.58 -2.86 3.71
N VAL A 29 -4.69 -3.81 3.50
CA VAL A 29 -3.31 -3.77 4.03
C VAL A 29 -2.35 -3.39 2.92
N VAL A 30 -1.44 -2.46 3.21
CA VAL A 30 -0.32 -2.14 2.32
C VAL A 30 0.59 -3.37 2.23
N ALA A 31 0.72 -3.97 1.05
CA ALA A 31 1.63 -5.08 0.80
C ALA A 31 3.03 -4.57 0.43
N MET A 32 3.09 -3.57 -0.45
CA MET A 32 4.32 -2.98 -0.99
C MET A 32 4.12 -1.48 -1.25
N VAL A 33 5.22 -0.76 -1.39
CA VAL A 33 5.26 0.67 -1.71
C VAL A 33 6.31 0.92 -2.79
N ASP A 34 5.94 1.71 -3.78
CA ASP A 34 6.84 2.29 -4.77
C ASP A 34 6.99 3.78 -4.49
N PRO A 35 8.19 4.38 -4.67
CA PRO A 35 8.40 5.82 -4.43
C PRO A 35 7.64 6.71 -5.41
N SER A 36 7.27 6.16 -6.58
CA SER A 36 6.53 6.81 -7.66
C SER A 36 5.74 5.76 -8.45
N CYS A 37 4.77 6.19 -9.25
CA CYS A 37 3.96 5.33 -10.09
C CYS A 37 4.84 4.53 -11.08
N GLN A 38 4.86 3.21 -10.93
CA GLN A 38 5.57 2.28 -11.81
C GLN A 38 4.68 1.67 -12.91
N ALA A 39 3.39 1.99 -12.93
CA ALA A 39 2.49 1.51 -13.98
C ALA A 39 2.88 2.10 -15.33
N ASP A 40 2.78 1.31 -16.40
CA ASP A 40 2.99 1.81 -17.75
C ASP A 40 1.96 2.89 -18.13
N GLU A 41 2.28 3.62 -19.19
CA GLU A 41 1.45 4.74 -19.63
C GLU A 41 0.04 4.31 -20.06
N ALA A 42 -0.10 3.14 -20.68
CA ALA A 42 -1.39 2.64 -21.15
C ALA A 42 -2.32 2.29 -19.98
N TRP A 43 -1.79 1.70 -18.92
CA TRP A 43 -2.50 1.46 -17.67
C TRP A 43 -2.86 2.78 -17.00
N TYR A 44 -1.90 3.68 -16.86
CA TYR A 44 -2.10 4.95 -16.16
C TYR A 44 -3.18 5.81 -16.83
N ARG A 45 -3.20 5.88 -18.17
CA ARG A 45 -4.23 6.61 -18.92
C ARG A 45 -5.64 6.03 -18.75
N ARG A 46 -5.78 4.75 -18.38
CA ARG A 46 -7.08 4.13 -18.05
C ARG A 46 -7.53 4.43 -16.62
N ASN A 47 -6.63 4.86 -15.74
CA ASN A 47 -7.01 5.28 -14.41
C ASN A 47 -7.84 6.56 -14.50
N ARG A 48 -9.08 6.52 -14.02
CA ARG A 48 -10.04 7.62 -14.13
C ARG A 48 -9.59 8.90 -13.43
N THR A 49 -8.77 8.79 -12.39
CA THR A 49 -8.42 9.92 -11.52
C THR A 49 -7.05 10.49 -11.79
N GLN A 50 -6.20 9.79 -12.57
CA GLN A 50 -4.84 10.19 -12.96
C GLN A 50 -4.08 10.96 -11.85
N PRO A 51 -3.94 10.36 -10.65
CA PRO A 51 -3.28 11.01 -9.52
C PRO A 51 -1.79 11.21 -9.78
N ASP A 52 -1.13 12.17 -9.12
CA ASP A 52 0.27 12.49 -9.40
C ASP A 52 1.16 11.24 -9.35
N ARG A 53 2.00 11.08 -10.37
CA ARG A 53 2.91 9.92 -10.50
C ARG A 53 4.14 10.06 -9.62
N ASN A 54 4.50 11.27 -9.19
CA ASN A 54 5.73 11.55 -8.45
C ASN A 54 5.59 11.44 -6.91
N GLN A 55 4.44 10.98 -6.42
CA GLN A 55 4.21 10.63 -5.01
C GLN A 55 4.33 9.12 -4.79
N PRO A 56 4.35 8.60 -3.54
CA PRO A 56 4.31 7.17 -3.28
C PRO A 56 3.04 6.48 -3.82
N TRP A 57 3.20 5.28 -4.37
CA TRP A 57 2.10 4.41 -4.78
C TRP A 57 2.17 3.08 -4.05
N TYR A 58 1.00 2.52 -3.72
CA TYR A 58 0.88 1.38 -2.84
C TYR A 58 0.17 0.23 -3.53
N HIS A 59 0.68 -0.98 -3.31
CA HIS A 59 -0.03 -2.22 -3.62
C HIS A 59 -0.84 -2.59 -2.38
N VAL A 60 -2.17 -2.62 -2.48
CA VAL A 60 -3.07 -2.82 -1.34
C VAL A 60 -3.92 -4.06 -1.54
N LEU A 61 -3.93 -4.95 -0.54
CA LEU A 61 -4.82 -6.11 -0.50
C LEU A 61 -6.15 -5.69 0.12
N VAL A 62 -7.24 -5.73 -0.66
CA VAL A 62 -8.57 -5.26 -0.24
C VAL A 62 -9.25 -6.28 0.67
N ASP A 63 -9.81 -5.81 1.78
CA ASP A 63 -10.49 -6.68 2.75
C ASP A 63 -11.79 -7.29 2.21
N GLY A 64 -12.01 -8.57 2.47
CA GLY A 64 -13.21 -9.30 2.07
C GLY A 64 -13.32 -9.54 0.57
N SER A 65 -12.21 -9.37 -0.16
CA SER A 65 -12.16 -9.43 -1.62
C SER A 65 -10.90 -10.18 -2.10
N GLU A 66 -10.93 -10.63 -3.35
CA GLU A 66 -9.76 -11.16 -4.06
C GLU A 66 -8.95 -10.04 -4.74
N GLN A 67 -9.44 -8.79 -4.69
CA GLN A 67 -8.82 -7.66 -5.38
C GLN A 67 -7.56 -7.16 -4.68
N THR A 68 -6.52 -6.95 -5.48
CA THR A 68 -5.37 -6.12 -5.15
C THR A 68 -5.44 -4.83 -5.97
N THR A 69 -5.15 -3.69 -5.36
CA THR A 69 -5.20 -2.38 -6.01
C THR A 69 -3.83 -1.72 -6.03
N TYR A 70 -3.61 -0.88 -7.04
CA TYR A 70 -2.45 0.01 -7.12
C TYR A 70 -2.92 1.46 -6.99
N VAL A 71 -2.55 2.11 -5.88
CA VAL A 71 -3.20 3.35 -5.43
C VAL A 71 -2.18 4.40 -4.99
N ALA A 72 -2.39 5.64 -5.42
CA ALA A 72 -1.59 6.78 -5.01
C ALA A 72 -1.85 7.19 -3.55
N GLU A 73 -0.81 7.66 -2.85
CA GLU A 73 -0.85 8.03 -1.44
C GLU A 73 -1.98 8.98 -1.05
N GLU A 74 -2.26 9.99 -1.88
CA GLU A 74 -3.30 10.99 -1.62
C GLU A 74 -4.72 10.40 -1.47
N ASN A 75 -4.93 9.17 -1.95
CA ASN A 75 -6.22 8.48 -1.84
C ASN A 75 -6.34 7.63 -0.57
N LEU A 76 -5.31 7.58 0.28
CA LEU A 76 -5.26 6.73 1.46
C LEU A 76 -5.23 7.54 2.77
N VAL A 77 -5.89 6.99 3.78
CA VAL A 77 -5.80 7.42 5.18
C VAL A 77 -5.62 6.19 6.09
N PRO A 78 -5.13 6.34 7.33
CA PRO A 78 -5.15 5.25 8.29
C PRO A 78 -6.57 4.72 8.50
N ALA A 79 -6.76 3.40 8.49
CA ALA A 79 -8.07 2.84 8.78
C ALA A 79 -8.42 3.02 10.27
N ARG A 80 -9.69 3.35 10.55
CA ARG A 80 -10.22 3.37 11.93
C ARG A 80 -10.33 1.96 12.49
N ASP A 81 -10.94 1.04 11.74
CA ASP A 81 -10.96 -0.38 12.09
C ASP A 81 -9.68 -1.06 11.59
N ARG A 82 -8.86 -1.47 12.56
CA ARG A 82 -7.58 -2.14 12.33
C ARG A 82 -7.69 -3.65 12.46
N SER A 83 -8.88 -4.26 12.52
CA SER A 83 -9.03 -5.71 12.56
C SER A 83 -8.38 -6.39 11.33
N ARG A 84 -8.11 -7.69 11.44
CA ARG A 84 -7.38 -8.44 10.40
C ARG A 84 -8.09 -8.37 9.04
N ILE A 85 -7.29 -8.18 7.99
CA ILE A 85 -7.71 -8.24 6.59
C ILE A 85 -7.94 -9.69 6.17
N ARG A 86 -9.09 -9.95 5.55
CA ARG A 86 -9.47 -11.19 4.88
C ARG A 86 -9.16 -11.07 3.39
N HIS A 87 -7.98 -11.53 3.00
CA HIS A 87 -7.60 -11.66 1.60
C HIS A 87 -6.62 -12.83 1.48
N ARG A 88 -6.80 -13.68 0.45
CA ARG A 88 -5.99 -14.90 0.28
C ARG A 88 -4.49 -14.67 0.15
N LEU A 89 -4.02 -13.47 -0.17
CA LEU A 89 -2.59 -13.19 -0.35
C LEU A 89 -1.92 -12.66 0.92
N VAL A 90 -2.65 -12.37 2.00
CA VAL A 90 -2.06 -11.79 3.22
C VAL A 90 -0.89 -12.64 3.75
N HIS A 91 -1.05 -13.97 3.77
CA HIS A 91 -0.02 -14.91 4.25
C HIS A 91 1.21 -15.01 3.33
N ARG A 92 1.13 -14.49 2.09
CA ARG A 92 2.29 -14.43 1.17
C ARG A 92 3.23 -13.29 1.53
N PHE A 93 2.72 -12.23 2.16
CA PHE A 93 3.50 -11.04 2.52
C PHE A 93 3.81 -10.99 4.02
N PHE A 94 2.95 -11.55 4.87
CA PHE A 94 3.03 -11.36 6.32
C PHE A 94 2.87 -12.67 7.08
N SER A 95 3.62 -12.81 8.17
CA SER A 95 3.58 -14.00 9.04
C SER A 95 2.94 -13.72 10.40
N LEU A 96 2.96 -12.46 10.84
CA LEU A 96 2.50 -12.05 12.16
C LEU A 96 1.54 -10.87 12.05
N TYR A 97 0.58 -10.82 12.98
CA TYR A 97 -0.29 -9.67 13.18
C TYR A 97 -0.33 -9.32 14.66
N ALA A 98 0.06 -8.10 15.01
CA ALA A 98 0.11 -7.59 16.36
C ALA A 98 -0.19 -6.08 16.39
N ASN A 99 -0.91 -5.63 17.42
CA ASN A 99 -1.20 -4.21 17.66
C ASN A 99 -1.81 -3.46 16.45
N GLY A 100 -2.71 -4.11 15.69
CA GLY A 100 -3.36 -3.49 14.55
C GLY A 100 -2.51 -3.41 13.27
N ARG A 101 -1.41 -4.16 13.20
CA ARG A 101 -0.47 -4.14 12.08
C ARG A 101 0.05 -5.54 11.74
N TYR A 102 0.32 -5.78 10.46
CA TYR A 102 1.01 -6.97 9.98
C TYR A 102 2.53 -6.79 9.93
N TYR A 103 3.27 -7.87 10.15
CA TYR A 103 4.72 -7.90 10.09
C TYR A 103 5.17 -9.04 9.16
N GLN A 104 6.22 -8.76 8.38
CA GLN A 104 6.91 -9.80 7.63
C GLN A 104 7.55 -10.79 8.61
N GLY A 105 7.60 -12.06 8.25
CA GLY A 105 8.38 -13.03 9.02
C GLY A 105 9.85 -12.72 8.85
N ILE A 106 10.58 -12.59 9.96
CA ILE A 106 12.04 -12.64 9.91
C ILE A 106 12.37 -14.09 9.54
N THR A 107 12.81 -14.34 8.31
CA THR A 107 13.58 -15.55 8.03
C THR A 107 14.90 -15.37 8.77
N LEU A 108 15.03 -15.97 9.95
CA LEU A 108 16.33 -16.16 10.56
C LEU A 108 17.08 -17.12 9.63
N ASN A 109 18.02 -16.58 8.85
CA ASN A 109 19.07 -17.36 8.21
C ASN A 109 20.15 -17.66 9.25
#